data_AF-A0ABD3TWM0-F1
#
_entry.id   AF-A0ABD3TWM0-F1
#
_cell.length_a   1.000
_cell.length_b   1.000
_cell.length_c   1.000
_cell.angle_alpha   90.00
_cell.angle_beta   90.00
_cell.angle_gamma   90.00
#
_symmetry.space_group_name_H-M   'P 1'
#
loop_
_entity.id
_entity.type
_entity.pdbx_description
1 polymer ?
#
loop_
_entity_poly.entity_id
_entity_poly.type
_entity_poly.pdbx_seq_one_letter_code
_entity_poly.pdbx_strand_id
1 'polypeptide(L)'
;MEVLTVGVCVNDGTVHMEVLTVVVYVNDGTVHMEVLTVGLFVNDGTVNMEVLTVGVCVNDRTVHMEVLTVGFCVNDGTVHMEVLTVGVFVNDGTVHMEVLTVGFCVNDGTVHMEVLTVGVYVNDGTVHMEVLTVGVCVNDGTVHMEVLTVGVYVNDGTVHMEVLTVGV
;
A
#
# COMPACT_ATOMS: atom_id res chain seq x y z
N MET A 1 6.17 -5.36 28.36
CA MET A 1 5.05 -5.24 27.40
C MET A 1 3.86 -5.99 27.94
N GLU A 2 2.81 -5.27 28.32
CA GLU A 2 1.48 -5.87 28.46
C GLU A 2 0.93 -6.05 27.04
N VAL A 3 0.82 -7.29 26.58
CA VAL A 3 0.10 -7.60 25.34
C VAL A 3 -1.38 -7.60 25.70
N LEU A 4 -2.08 -6.52 25.36
CA LEU A 4 -3.52 -6.46 25.52
C LEU A 4 -4.16 -7.29 24.40
N THR A 5 -4.58 -8.52 24.71
CA THR A 5 -5.35 -9.35 23.77
C THR A 5 -6.85 -9.11 23.98
N VAL A 6 -7.45 -8.24 23.18
CA VAL A 6 -8.91 -8.01 23.17
C VAL A 6 -9.49 -8.59 21.88
N GLY A 7 -10.71 -9.14 21.95
CA GLY A 7 -11.44 -9.55 20.76
C GLY A 7 -11.71 -8.36 19.82
N VAL A 8 -12.18 -7.25 20.36
CA VAL A 8 -12.55 -6.06 19.57
C VAL A 8 -12.14 -4.80 20.33
N CYS A 9 -11.47 -3.88 19.64
CA CYS A 9 -11.20 -2.52 20.10
C CYS A 9 -11.93 -1.52 19.20
N VAL A 10 -12.70 -0.62 19.80
CA VAL A 10 -13.37 0.49 19.11
C VAL A 10 -13.01 1.78 19.83
N ASN A 11 -12.55 2.78 19.10
CA ASN A 11 -12.22 4.10 19.64
C ASN A 11 -12.72 5.22 18.72
N ASP A 12 -13.08 6.34 19.33
CA ASP A 12 -13.41 7.60 18.67
C ASP A 12 -12.46 8.67 19.23
N GLY A 13 -11.45 9.05 18.44
CA GLY A 13 -10.40 10.00 18.82
C GLY A 13 -8.98 9.48 18.60
N THR A 14 -8.07 9.90 19.48
CA THR A 14 -6.64 9.60 19.37
C THR A 14 -6.25 8.41 20.24
N VAL A 15 -5.66 7.38 19.63
CA VAL A 15 -5.02 6.26 20.34
C VAL A 15 -3.51 6.38 20.22
N HIS A 16 -2.82 6.30 21.37
CA HIS A 16 -1.38 6.15 21.44
C HIS A 16 -1.05 4.90 22.27
N MET A 17 -0.38 3.93 21.66
CA MET A 17 0.00 2.68 22.31
C MET A 17 1.28 2.15 21.69
N GLU A 18 2.18 1.56 22.49
CA GLU A 18 3.39 0.94 21.91
C GLU A 18 2.98 -0.28 21.09
N VAL A 19 2.33 -1.27 21.71
CA VAL A 19 2.00 -2.53 21.04
C VAL A 19 0.61 -3.04 21.35
N LEU A 20 -0.10 -3.49 20.31
CA LEU A 20 -1.44 -4.06 20.40
C LEU A 20 -1.58 -5.34 19.57
N THR A 21 -2.29 -6.33 20.10
CA THR A 21 -2.70 -7.53 19.34
C THR A 21 -4.18 -7.78 19.55
N VAL A 22 -4.99 -7.64 18.52
CA VAL A 22 -6.47 -7.76 18.62
C VAL A 22 -7.05 -8.50 17.42
N VAL A 23 -8.28 -8.99 17.50
CA VAL A 23 -8.92 -9.61 16.33
C VAL A 23 -9.47 -8.52 15.41
N VAL A 24 -10.15 -7.52 15.97
CA VAL A 24 -10.73 -6.39 15.23
C VAL A 24 -10.34 -5.08 15.91
N TYR A 25 -9.90 -4.11 15.10
CA TYR A 25 -9.63 -2.74 15.53
C TYR A 25 -10.39 -1.77 14.62
N VAL A 26 -11.21 -0.91 15.23
CA VAL A 26 -11.93 0.16 14.54
C VAL A 26 -11.61 1.48 15.23
N ASN A 27 -11.19 2.49 14.46
CA ASN A 27 -10.97 3.82 14.99
C ASN A 27 -11.52 4.89 14.04
N ASP A 28 -12.22 5.87 14.59
CA ASP A 28 -12.53 7.13 13.91
C ASP A 28 -11.63 8.20 14.51
N GLY A 29 -10.59 8.62 13.78
CA GLY A 29 -9.59 9.56 14.30
C GLY A 29 -8.13 9.13 14.05
N THR A 30 -7.27 9.37 15.03
CA THR A 30 -5.81 9.23 14.86
C THR A 30 -5.27 8.03 15.62
N VAL A 31 -4.47 7.20 14.95
CA VAL A 31 -3.78 6.06 15.54
C VAL A 31 -2.28 6.29 15.46
N HIS A 32 -1.59 6.22 16.61
CA HIS A 32 -0.15 6.19 16.71
C HIS A 32 0.29 4.93 17.46
N MET A 33 0.95 3.99 16.77
CA MET A 33 1.46 2.77 17.41
C MET A 33 2.82 2.35 16.87
N GLU A 34 3.67 1.76 17.71
CA GLU A 34 4.91 1.14 17.22
C GLU A 34 4.56 -0.17 16.48
N VAL A 35 3.79 -1.07 17.11
CA VAL A 35 3.43 -2.36 16.51
C VAL A 35 1.96 -2.70 16.70
N LEU A 36 1.26 -2.96 15.59
CA LEU A 36 -0.09 -3.53 15.61
C LEU A 36 -0.11 -4.87 14.87
N THR A 37 -0.66 -5.89 15.53
CA THR A 37 -1.03 -7.17 14.89
C THR A 37 -2.53 -7.36 14.99
N VAL A 38 -3.23 -7.48 13.85
CA VAL A 38 -4.69 -7.52 13.87
C VAL A 38 -5.29 -8.36 12.74
N GLY A 39 -6.46 -8.96 12.97
CA GLY A 39 -7.20 -9.64 11.90
C GLY A 39 -7.79 -8.65 10.90
N LEU A 40 -8.57 -7.69 11.41
CA LEU A 40 -9.23 -6.62 10.66
C LEU A 40 -8.92 -5.25 11.29
N PHE A 41 -8.34 -4.36 10.50
CA PHE A 41 -8.12 -2.96 10.84
C PHE A 41 -8.98 -2.06 9.96
N VAL A 42 -9.78 -1.19 10.59
CA VAL A 42 -10.56 -0.15 9.92
C VAL A 42 -10.26 1.17 10.60
N ASN A 43 -9.86 2.17 9.83
CA ASN A 43 -9.62 3.52 10.35
C ASN A 43 -10.17 4.60 9.42
N ASP A 44 -11.10 5.41 9.93
CA ASP A 44 -11.51 6.65 9.24
C ASP A 44 -10.68 7.81 9.79
N GLY A 45 -9.43 7.94 9.32
CA GLY A 45 -8.55 8.98 9.83
C GLY A 45 -7.07 8.79 9.50
N THR A 46 -6.21 9.27 10.41
CA THR A 46 -4.77 9.24 10.21
C THR A 46 -4.15 8.06 10.97
N VAL A 47 -3.37 7.27 10.26
CA VAL A 47 -2.57 6.18 10.81
C VAL A 47 -1.09 6.55 10.73
N ASN A 48 -0.39 6.44 11.85
CA ASN A 48 1.05 6.46 11.90
C ASN A 48 1.54 5.22 12.68
N MET A 49 2.25 4.31 12.04
CA MET A 49 2.83 3.15 12.71
C MET A 49 4.22 2.78 12.20
N GLU A 50 5.07 2.21 13.04
CA GLU A 50 6.31 1.59 12.54
C GLU A 50 5.97 0.27 11.83
N VAL A 51 5.22 -0.62 12.49
CA VAL A 51 4.91 -1.96 11.97
C VAL A 51 3.43 -2.30 12.10
N LEU A 52 2.80 -2.67 10.97
CA LEU A 52 1.47 -3.28 10.95
C LEU A 52 1.52 -4.65 10.28
N THR A 53 1.05 -5.67 11.00
CA THR A 53 0.78 -6.99 10.44
C THR A 53 -0.71 -7.28 10.51
N VAL A 54 -1.36 -7.44 9.35
CA VAL A 54 -2.81 -7.49 9.31
C VAL A 54 -3.38 -8.44 8.25
N GLY A 55 -4.53 -9.06 8.54
CA GLY A 55 -5.28 -9.80 7.52
C GLY A 55 -5.87 -8.86 6.48
N VAL A 56 -6.70 -7.92 6.94
CA VAL A 56 -7.40 -6.91 6.14
C VAL A 56 -7.22 -5.51 6.73
N CYS A 57 -6.75 -4.57 5.92
CA CYS A 57 -6.62 -3.15 6.26
C CYS A 57 -7.54 -2.30 5.39
N VAL A 58 -8.33 -1.42 6.00
CA VAL A 58 -9.15 -0.40 5.33
C VAL A 58 -8.88 0.95 5.97
N ASN A 59 -8.55 1.95 5.17
CA ASN A 59 -8.35 3.32 5.64
C ASN A 59 -8.86 4.35 4.64
N ASP A 60 -9.56 5.37 5.13
CA ASP A 60 -10.26 6.35 4.27
C ASP A 60 -9.60 7.74 4.26
N ARG A 61 -8.36 7.88 4.79
CA ARG A 61 -7.60 9.14 4.70
C ARG A 61 -6.11 8.97 4.51
N THR A 62 -5.32 8.96 5.59
CA THR A 62 -3.86 9.07 5.50
C THR A 62 -3.17 7.98 6.27
N VAL A 63 -2.23 7.31 5.62
CA VAL A 63 -1.41 6.25 6.20
C VAL A 63 0.05 6.63 6.08
N HIS A 64 0.76 6.63 7.21
CA HIS A 64 2.21 6.66 7.29
C HIS A 64 2.68 5.39 7.98
N MET A 65 3.49 4.57 7.30
CA MET A 65 4.08 3.39 7.91
C MET A 65 5.51 3.12 7.46
N GLU A 66 6.35 2.57 8.33
CA GLU A 66 7.64 2.03 7.88
C GLU A 66 7.41 0.67 7.19
N VAL A 67 6.75 -0.26 7.88
CA VAL A 67 6.54 -1.63 7.38
C VAL A 67 5.08 -2.07 7.51
N LEU A 68 4.50 -2.49 6.39
CA LEU A 68 3.19 -3.16 6.36
C LEU A 68 3.31 -4.54 5.73
N THR A 69 2.83 -5.55 6.46
CA THR A 69 2.61 -6.90 5.94
C THR A 69 1.13 -7.22 6.01
N VAL A 70 0.49 -7.41 4.85
CA VAL A 70 -0.97 -7.54 4.80
C VAL A 70 -1.48 -8.54 3.77
N GLY A 71 -2.58 -9.23 4.09
CA GLY A 71 -3.27 -10.05 3.09
C GLY A 71 -3.95 -9.20 2.02
N PHE A 72 -4.78 -8.25 2.47
CA PHE A 72 -5.58 -7.35 1.63
C PHE A 72 -5.61 -5.93 2.21
N CYS A 73 -5.27 -4.92 1.41
CA CYS A 73 -5.25 -3.52 1.81
C CYS A 73 -6.10 -2.68 0.85
N VAL A 74 -6.97 -1.84 1.40
CA VAL A 74 -7.73 -0.82 0.68
C VAL A 74 -7.46 0.52 1.33
N ASN A 75 -7.09 1.51 0.53
CA ASN A 75 -6.98 2.87 0.99
C ASN A 75 -7.69 3.84 0.01
N ASP A 76 -8.50 4.74 0.54
CA ASP A 76 -8.99 5.93 -0.15
C ASP A 76 -8.26 7.14 0.46
N GLY A 77 -7.32 7.72 -0.29
CA GLY A 77 -6.53 8.88 0.14
C GLY A 77 -5.03 8.73 -0.10
N THR A 78 -4.22 9.06 0.91
CA THR A 78 -2.76 9.16 0.78
C THR A 78 -2.04 8.08 1.58
N VAL A 79 -1.18 7.32 0.92
CA VAL A 79 -0.29 6.32 1.53
C VAL A 79 1.15 6.78 1.39
N HIS A 80 1.87 6.84 2.51
CA HIS A 80 3.31 6.95 2.59
C HIS A 80 3.88 5.73 3.29
N MET A 81 4.79 5.01 2.62
CA MET A 81 5.35 3.79 3.20
C MET A 81 6.78 3.53 2.77
N GLU A 82 7.62 3.00 3.65
CA GLU A 82 8.95 2.54 3.22
C GLU A 82 8.82 1.17 2.55
N VAL A 83 8.23 0.18 3.24
CA VAL A 83 8.13 -1.20 2.77
C VAL A 83 6.72 -1.76 2.90
N LEU A 84 6.18 -2.23 1.78
CA LEU A 84 4.91 -2.96 1.72
C LEU A 84 5.11 -4.36 1.15
N THR A 85 4.68 -5.37 1.90
CA THR A 85 4.49 -6.73 1.40
C THR A 85 3.03 -7.12 1.51
N VAL A 86 2.39 -7.39 0.36
CA VAL A 86 0.94 -7.59 0.33
C VAL A 86 0.45 -8.60 -0.69
N GLY A 87 -0.62 -9.32 -0.37
CA GLY A 87 -1.32 -10.15 -1.36
C GLY A 87 -2.00 -9.29 -2.41
N VAL A 88 -2.91 -8.41 -1.97
CA VAL A 88 -3.68 -7.48 -2.79
C VAL A 88 -3.67 -6.06 -2.22
N PHE A 89 -3.30 -5.09 -3.03
CA PHE A 89 -3.34 -3.67 -2.70
C PHE A 89 -4.26 -2.92 -3.66
N VAL A 90 -5.21 -2.16 -3.10
CA VAL A 90 -6.11 -1.28 -3.86
C VAL A 90 -6.00 0.11 -3.25
N ASN A 91 -5.71 1.10 -4.07
CA ASN A 91 -5.69 2.49 -3.64
C ASN A 91 -6.45 3.38 -4.63
N ASP A 92 -7.27 4.28 -4.08
CA ASP A 92 -7.80 5.45 -4.78
C ASP A 92 -7.14 6.69 -4.16
N GLY A 93 -6.32 7.41 -4.92
CA GLY A 93 -5.60 8.59 -4.45
C GLY A 93 -4.09 8.56 -4.74
N THR A 94 -3.28 8.85 -3.72
CA THR A 94 -1.84 9.07 -3.88
C THR A 94 -1.02 8.07 -3.09
N VAL A 95 -0.08 7.40 -3.75
CA VAL A 95 0.86 6.46 -3.13
C VAL A 95 2.29 6.99 -3.28
N HIS A 96 3.00 7.06 -2.16
CA HIS A 96 4.44 7.26 -2.11
C HIS A 96 5.06 6.06 -1.39
N MET A 97 5.96 5.34 -2.07
CA MET A 97 6.57 4.15 -1.49
C MET A 97 8.01 3.95 -1.92
N GLU A 98 8.88 3.46 -1.04
CA GLU A 98 10.23 3.06 -1.47
C GLU A 98 10.17 1.68 -2.13
N VAL A 99 9.63 0.67 -1.42
CA VAL A 99 9.60 -0.71 -1.88
C VAL A 99 8.22 -1.35 -1.74
N LEU A 100 7.70 -1.86 -2.85
CA LEU A 100 6.46 -2.65 -2.89
C LEU A 100 6.73 -4.04 -3.47
N THR A 101 6.36 -5.06 -2.70
CA THR A 101 6.26 -6.45 -3.16
C THR A 101 4.82 -6.93 -3.05
N VAL A 102 4.18 -7.23 -4.18
CA VAL A 102 2.75 -7.53 -4.19
C VAL A 102 2.33 -8.58 -5.20
N GLY A 103 1.30 -9.37 -4.86
CA GLY A 103 0.67 -10.27 -5.83
C GLY A 103 -0.10 -9.51 -6.91
N PHE A 104 -1.02 -8.65 -6.46
CA PHE A 104 -1.92 -7.85 -7.30
C PHE A 104 -2.05 -6.41 -6.77
N CYS A 105 -1.80 -5.41 -7.62
CA CYS A 105 -1.88 -4.00 -7.27
C CYS A 105 -2.81 -3.27 -8.25
N VAL A 106 -3.76 -2.52 -7.70
CA VAL A 106 -4.64 -1.59 -8.44
C VAL A 106 -4.50 -0.22 -7.82
N ASN A 107 -4.23 0.77 -8.65
CA ASN A 107 -4.23 2.16 -8.23
C ASN A 107 -5.07 3.00 -9.20
N ASP A 108 -5.94 3.84 -8.65
CA ASP A 108 -6.55 4.98 -9.34
C ASP A 108 -5.93 6.25 -8.74
N GLY A 109 -5.24 7.05 -9.55
CA GLY A 109 -4.61 8.29 -9.10
C GLY A 109 -3.11 8.38 -9.38
N THR A 110 -2.32 8.76 -8.37
CA THR A 110 -0.88 9.06 -8.53
C THR A 110 0.00 8.11 -7.75
N VAL A 111 0.97 7.49 -8.41
CA VAL A 111 1.97 6.61 -7.79
C VAL A 111 3.37 7.19 -7.97
N HIS A 112 4.08 7.31 -6.86
CA HIS A 112 5.51 7.56 -6.80
C HIS A 112 6.18 6.39 -6.07
N MET A 113 7.09 5.70 -6.75
CA MET A 113 7.73 4.52 -6.18
C MET A 113 9.19 4.36 -6.62
N GLU A 114 10.09 3.94 -5.72
CA GLU A 114 11.45 3.59 -6.16
C GLU A 114 11.45 2.20 -6.81
N VAL A 115 10.96 1.19 -6.09
CA VAL A 115 11.02 -0.21 -6.54
C VAL A 115 9.68 -0.91 -6.39
N LEU A 116 9.17 -1.46 -7.50
CA LEU A 116 7.99 -2.33 -7.53
C LEU A 116 8.33 -3.71 -8.07
N THR A 117 8.02 -4.74 -7.28
CA THR A 117 7.99 -6.13 -7.74
C THR A 117 6.58 -6.69 -7.61
N VAL A 118 5.96 -7.05 -8.73
CA VAL A 118 4.54 -7.42 -8.72
C VAL A 118 4.14 -8.50 -9.73
N GLY A 119 3.18 -9.34 -9.37
CA GLY A 119 2.56 -10.26 -10.32
C GLY A 119 1.77 -9.52 -11.40
N VAL A 120 0.77 -8.75 -10.96
CA VAL A 120 -0.08 -7.92 -11.83
C VAL A 120 -0.21 -6.49 -11.28
N TYR A 121 0.08 -5.51 -12.13
CA TYR A 121 -0.08 -4.08 -11.84
C TYR A 121 -1.10 -3.46 -12.79
N VAL A 122 -2.11 -2.81 -12.23
CA VAL A 122 -3.10 -2.03 -12.97
C VAL A 122 -3.09 -0.61 -12.40
N ASN A 123 -2.92 0.38 -13.26
CA ASN A 123 -3.01 1.78 -12.86
C ASN A 123 -3.88 2.58 -13.83
N ASP A 124 -4.75 3.43 -13.29
CA ASP A 124 -5.39 4.53 -13.99
C ASP A 124 -4.86 5.84 -13.38
N GLY A 125 -4.16 6.65 -14.17
CA GLY A 125 -3.62 7.93 -13.73
C GLY A 125 -2.13 8.12 -14.03
N THR A 126 -1.36 8.57 -13.04
CA THR A 126 0.04 8.97 -13.22
C THR A 126 0.99 8.09 -12.41
N VAL A 127 2.01 7.56 -13.07
CA VAL A 127 3.04 6.73 -12.45
C VAL A 127 4.41 7.36 -12.65
N HIS A 128 5.14 7.51 -11.54
CA HIS A 128 6.56 7.82 -11.51
C HIS A 128 7.28 6.69 -10.78
N MET A 129 8.19 6.00 -11.46
CA MET A 129 8.90 4.87 -10.88
C MET A 129 10.36 4.78 -11.32
N GLU A 130 11.28 4.39 -10.43
CA GLU A 130 12.64 4.10 -10.88
C GLU A 130 12.70 2.70 -11.51
N VAL A 131 12.25 1.67 -10.78
CA VAL A 131 12.34 0.27 -11.22
C VAL A 131 11.02 -0.47 -11.06
N LEU A 132 10.53 -1.04 -12.17
CA LEU A 132 9.39 -1.96 -12.19
C LEU A 132 9.81 -3.34 -12.70
N THR A 133 9.59 -4.37 -11.89
CA THR A 133 9.65 -5.77 -12.30
C THR A 133 8.28 -6.40 -12.15
N VAL A 134 7.67 -6.82 -13.27
CA VAL A 134 6.26 -7.22 -13.28
C VAL A 134 5.94 -8.35 -14.24
N GLY A 135 5.02 -9.24 -13.86
CA GLY A 135 4.45 -10.22 -14.78
C GLY A 135 3.59 -9.54 -15.84
N VAL A 136 2.53 -8.86 -15.42
CA VAL A 136 1.58 -8.13 -16.27
C VAL A 136 1.42 -6.69 -15.78
N CYS A 137 1.60 -5.72 -16.66
CA CYS A 137 1.37 -4.31 -16.39
C CYS A 137 0.36 -3.74 -17.39
N VAL A 138 -0.69 -3.12 -16.85
CA VAL A 138 -1.72 -2.40 -17.59
C VAL A 138 -1.78 -0.99 -17.02
N ASN A 139 -1.55 0.01 -17.86
CA ASN A 139 -1.67 1.41 -17.47
C ASN A 139 -2.60 2.18 -18.41
N ASP A 140 -3.50 2.96 -17.84
CA ASP A 140 -4.20 4.05 -18.51
C ASP A 140 -3.69 5.38 -17.94
N GLY A 141 -3.17 6.27 -18.79
CA GLY A 141 -2.63 7.57 -18.38
C GLY A 141 -1.13 7.77 -18.64
N THR A 142 -0.42 8.39 -17.71
CA THR A 142 0.97 8.85 -17.90
C THR A 142 1.95 8.02 -17.09
N VAL A 143 2.98 7.48 -17.75
CA VAL A 143 4.07 6.72 -17.11
C VAL A 143 5.40 7.39 -17.34
N HIS A 144 6.13 7.62 -16.25
CA HIS A 144 7.55 7.95 -16.23
C HIS A 144 8.30 6.86 -15.48
N MET A 145 9.23 6.19 -16.17
CA MET A 145 9.98 5.09 -15.60
C MET A 145 11.44 5.07 -16.03
N GLU A 146 12.38 4.74 -15.16
CA GLU A 146 13.76 4.52 -15.59
C GLU A 146 13.90 3.12 -16.21
N VAL A 147 13.52 2.07 -15.45
CA VAL A 147 13.69 0.67 -15.85
C VAL A 147 12.40 -0.13 -15.72
N LEU A 148 11.99 -0.77 -16.81
CA LEU A 148 10.90 -1.75 -16.84
C LEU A 148 11.41 -3.14 -17.26
N THR A 149 11.14 -4.13 -16.44
CA THR A 149 11.21 -5.56 -16.79
C THR A 149 9.81 -6.15 -16.69
N VAL A 150 9.28 -6.63 -17.82
CA VAL A 150 7.87 -7.03 -17.91
C VAL A 150 7.65 -8.28 -18.76
N GLY A 151 6.69 -9.12 -18.38
CA GLY A 151 6.19 -10.19 -19.27
C GLY A 151 5.21 -9.66 -20.31
N VAL A 152 4.16 -8.97 -19.86
CA VAL A 152 3.13 -8.35 -20.71
C VAL A 152 2.92 -6.90 -20.32
N TYR A 153 3.05 -5.99 -21.29
CA TYR A 153 2.86 -4.55 -21.10
C TYR A 153 1.77 -4.01 -22.02
N VAL A 154 0.78 -3.35 -21.43
CA VAL A 154 -0.29 -2.63 -22.12
C VAL A 154 -0.34 -1.23 -21.57
N ASN A 155 -0.30 -0.22 -22.44
CA ASN A 155 -0.47 1.16 -22.05
C ASN A 155 -1.42 1.88 -23.00
N ASP A 156 -2.43 2.54 -22.46
CA ASP A 156 -3.22 3.55 -23.15
C ASP A 156 -2.84 4.93 -22.57
N GLY A 157 -2.15 5.75 -23.35
CA GLY A 157 -1.63 7.05 -22.87
C GLY A 157 -0.16 7.29 -23.20
N THR A 158 0.54 8.02 -22.34
CA THR A 158 1.90 8.52 -22.58
C THR A 158 2.93 7.74 -21.75
N VAL A 159 4.03 7.36 -22.38
CA VAL A 159 5.12 6.63 -21.73
C VAL A 159 6.45 7.30 -22.00
N HIS A 160 7.19 7.57 -20.94
CA HIS A 160 8.59 7.97 -20.96
C HIS A 160 9.39 6.91 -20.21
N MET A 161 10.30 6.24 -20.92
CA MET A 161 11.09 5.15 -20.37
C MET A 161 12.53 5.19 -20.86
N GLU A 162 13.50 4.93 -19.97
CA GLU A 162 14.91 4.80 -20.38
C GLU A 162 15.23 3.39 -20.87
N VAL A 163 14.78 2.37 -20.14
CA VAL A 163 15.07 0.96 -20.41
C VAL A 163 13.82 0.10 -20.34
N LEU A 164 13.58 -0.68 -21.41
CA LEU A 164 12.51 -1.68 -21.48
C LEU A 164 13.11 -3.07 -21.77
N THR A 165 12.83 -4.02 -20.89
CA THR A 165 13.09 -5.45 -21.09
C THR A 165 11.78 -6.21 -21.09
N VAL A 166 11.48 -6.90 -22.18
CA VAL A 166 10.27 -7.75 -22.29
C VAL A 166 10.69 -9.22 -22.31
N GLY A 167 10.27 -9.98 -21.30
CA GLY A 167 10.47 -11.42 -21.20
C GLY A 167 9.33 -12.17 -21.90
N VAL A 168 9.66 -13.24 -22.63
CA VAL A 168 8.69 -14.17 -23.23
C VAL A 168 8.58 -15.42 -22.37
#